data_AF-A0A521V0N6-F1
#
_entry.id   AF-A0A521V0N6-F1
#
_cell.length_a   1.000
_cell.length_b   1.000
_cell.length_c   1.000
_cell.angle_alpha   90.00
_cell.angle_beta   90.00
_cell.angle_gamma   90.00
#
_symmetry.space_group_name_H-M   'P 1'
#
loop_
_entity.id
_entity.type
_entity.pdbx_description
1 polymer ?
#
loop_
_entity_poly.entity_id
_entity_poly.type
_entity_poly.pdbx_seq_one_letter_code
_entity_poly.pdbx_strand_id
1 'polypeptide(L)'
;MAKTIHRTEYEVLLRRLRELRIDAGVTQVMLSGQLGRSQSFISDVERGVRRLDTLELRDICFLLGSDLRTFIDGLESELGPIRRHGKGIRRAGKPRGRH
;
A
#
# COMPACT_ATOMS: atom_id res chain seq x y z
N MET A 1 11.85 -20.32 1.62
CA MET A 1 11.41 -19.64 0.39
C MET A 1 11.33 -18.15 0.69
N ALA A 2 11.71 -17.29 -0.26
CA ALA A 2 12.12 -15.89 -0.03
C ALA A 2 11.17 -15.13 0.91
N LYS A 3 11.70 -14.56 2.00
CA LYS A 3 10.92 -13.76 2.97
C LYS A 3 10.35 -12.54 2.24
N THR A 4 9.07 -12.65 1.94
CA THR A 4 8.06 -11.68 1.56
C THR A 4 8.45 -10.23 1.87
N ILE A 5 8.98 -9.52 0.89
CA ILE A 5 9.25 -8.06 0.90
C ILE A 5 7.93 -7.29 0.64
N HIS A 6 6.79 -7.83 1.07
CA HIS A 6 5.46 -7.36 0.65
C HIS A 6 4.42 -7.36 1.77
N ARG A 7 4.82 -7.43 3.04
CA ARG A 7 3.87 -7.30 4.15
C ARG A 7 3.81 -5.87 4.69
N THR A 8 4.96 -5.23 4.92
CA THR A 8 4.99 -3.88 5.52
C THR A 8 4.41 -2.82 4.59
N GLU A 9 4.77 -2.83 3.31
CA GLU A 9 4.29 -1.86 2.32
C GLU A 9 2.79 -2.04 2.05
N TYR A 10 2.32 -3.29 2.06
CA TYR A 10 0.90 -3.60 1.91
C TYR A 10 0.10 -3.17 3.14
N GLU A 11 0.64 -3.33 4.35
CA GLU A 11 0.03 -2.80 5.57
C GLU A 11 -0.10 -1.27 5.54
N VAL A 12 0.90 -0.55 5.00
CA VAL A 12 0.81 0.91 4.77
C VAL A 12 -0.32 1.24 3.79
N LEU A 13 -0.41 0.53 2.66
CA LEU A 13 -1.50 0.71 1.70
C LEU A 13 -2.88 0.54 2.37
N LEU A 14 -3.07 -0.54 3.13
CA LEU A 14 -4.34 -0.81 3.80
C LEU A 14 -4.67 0.23 4.87
N ARG A 15 -3.68 0.66 5.66
CA ARG A 15 -3.87 1.71 6.66
C ARG A 15 -4.30 3.02 6.01
N ARG A 16 -3.62 3.46 4.94
CA ARG A 16 -3.99 4.69 4.22
C ARG A 16 -5.36 4.61 3.56
N LEU A 17 -5.75 3.45 3.05
CA LEU A 17 -7.09 3.24 2.49
C LEU A 17 -8.17 3.38 3.57
N ARG A 18 -7.92 2.81 4.75
CA ARG A 18 -8.82 2.93 5.91
C ARG A 18 -8.91 4.38 6.40
N GLU A 19 -7.79 5.09 6.47
CA GLU A 19 -7.74 6.52 6.84
C GLU A 19 -8.57 7.35 5.85
N LEU A 20 -8.34 7.18 4.54
CA LEU A 20 -9.11 7.85 3.51
C LEU A 20 -10.63 7.60 3.66
N ARG A 21 -11.02 6.36 3.98
CA ARG A 21 -12.43 6.02 4.21
C ARG A 21 -13.00 6.72 5.45
N ILE A 22 -12.25 6.75 6.54
CA ILE A 22 -12.67 7.40 7.79
C ILE A 22 -12.80 8.92 7.59
N ASP A 23 -11.84 9.53 6.90
CA ASP A 23 -11.84 10.97 6.62
C ASP A 23 -13.00 11.37 5.71
N ALA A 24 -13.39 10.50 4.78
CA ALA A 24 -14.60 10.67 3.96
C ALA A 24 -15.91 10.44 4.73
N GLY A 25 -15.86 9.98 6.00
CA GLY A 25 -17.05 9.69 6.80
C GLY A 25 -17.86 8.48 6.30
N VAL A 26 -17.26 7.61 5.49
CA VAL A 26 -17.97 6.49 4.84
C VAL A 26 -17.80 5.21 5.66
N THR A 27 -18.89 4.48 5.93
CA THR A 27 -18.79 3.18 6.61
C THR A 27 -18.35 2.07 5.65
N GLN A 28 -17.78 0.97 6.17
CA GLN A 28 -17.42 -0.19 5.34
C GLN A 28 -18.63 -0.74 4.57
N VAL A 29 -19.80 -0.77 5.20
CA VAL A 29 -21.05 -1.26 4.59
C VAL A 29 -21.49 -0.36 3.45
N MET A 30 -21.44 0.97 3.63
CA MET A 30 -21.77 1.93 2.58
C MET A 30 -20.84 1.78 1.37
N LEU A 31 -19.52 1.70 1.61
CA LEU A 31 -18.54 1.56 0.53
C LEU A 31 -18.70 0.23 -0.22
N SER A 32 -18.88 -0.89 0.50
CA SER A 32 -19.19 -2.19 -0.12
C SER A 32 -20.45 -2.12 -1.00
N GLY A 33 -21.49 -1.41 -0.53
CA GLY A 33 -22.73 -1.21 -1.27
C GLY A 33 -22.54 -0.37 -2.54
N GLN A 34 -21.80 0.73 -2.45
CA GLN A 34 -21.48 1.58 -3.61
C GLN A 34 -20.65 0.84 -4.67
N LEU A 35 -19.79 -0.10 -4.26
CA LEU A 35 -19.02 -0.95 -5.16
C LEU A 35 -19.83 -2.12 -5.74
N GLY A 36 -21.07 -2.35 -5.30
CA GLY A 36 -21.86 -3.53 -5.69
C GLY A 36 -21.22 -4.84 -5.22
N ARG A 37 -20.54 -4.84 -4.07
CA ARG A 37 -19.84 -6.00 -3.50
C ARG A 37 -20.53 -6.53 -2.25
N SER A 38 -20.09 -7.70 -1.77
CA SER A 38 -20.57 -8.26 -0.51
C SER A 38 -20.27 -7.33 0.67
N GLN A 39 -21.10 -7.39 1.71
CA GLN A 39 -20.93 -6.56 2.91
C GLN A 39 -19.53 -6.71 3.54
N SER A 40 -18.94 -7.92 3.49
CA SER A 40 -17.62 -8.20 4.04
C SER A 40 -16.46 -7.65 3.23
N PHE A 41 -16.67 -7.28 1.96
CA PHE A 41 -15.60 -6.97 1.01
C PHE A 41 -14.59 -5.96 1.56
N ILE A 42 -15.05 -4.79 2.02
CA ILE A 42 -14.16 -3.75 2.55
C ILE A 42 -13.49 -4.18 3.85
N SER A 43 -14.17 -4.95 4.70
CA SER A 43 -13.56 -5.50 5.92
C SER A 43 -12.47 -6.53 5.59
N ASP A 44 -12.66 -7.36 4.57
CA ASP A 44 -11.67 -8.33 4.11
C ASP A 44 -10.45 -7.64 3.49
N VAL A 45 -10.69 -6.55 2.77
CA VAL A 45 -9.63 -5.69 2.21
C VAL A 45 -8.84 -5.01 3.33
N GLU A 46 -9.48 -4.27 4.24
CA GLU A 46 -8.80 -3.51 5.30
C GLU A 46 -8.01 -4.41 6.27
N ARG A 47 -8.38 -5.69 6.39
CA ARG A 47 -7.64 -6.70 7.18
C ARG A 47 -6.57 -7.44 6.37
N GLY A 48 -6.49 -7.21 5.07
CA GLY A 48 -5.55 -7.87 4.16
C GLY A 48 -5.89 -9.34 3.86
N VAL A 49 -7.09 -9.80 4.20
CA VAL A 49 -7.62 -11.12 3.82
C VAL A 49 -7.86 -11.17 2.31
N ARG A 50 -8.35 -10.06 1.74
CA ARG A 50 -8.56 -9.89 0.30
C ARG A 50 -7.56 -8.89 -0.28
N ARG A 51 -6.95 -9.25 -1.41
CA ARG A 51 -6.13 -8.31 -2.19
C ARG A 51 -6.99 -7.45 -3.09
N LEU A 52 -6.63 -6.17 -3.21
CA LEU A 52 -7.16 -5.28 -4.23
C LEU A 52 -6.29 -5.35 -5.48
N ASP A 53 -6.92 -5.30 -6.64
CA ASP A 53 -6.24 -4.88 -7.87
C ASP A 53 -6.28 -3.35 -8.02
N THR A 54 -5.55 -2.84 -9.03
CA THR A 54 -5.41 -1.41 -9.26
C THR A 54 -6.71 -0.71 -9.68
N LEU A 55 -7.61 -1.42 -10.37
CA LEU A 55 -8.91 -0.87 -10.75
C LEU A 55 -9.85 -0.79 -9.55
N GLU A 56 -9.87 -1.83 -8.71
CA GLU A 56 -10.63 -1.81 -7.46
C GLU A 56 -10.13 -0.69 -6.52
N LEU A 57 -8.81 -0.48 -6.44
CA LEU A 57 -8.24 0.63 -5.69
C LEU A 57 -8.69 1.99 -6.26
N ARG A 58 -8.68 2.15 -7.59
CA ARG A 58 -9.14 3.36 -8.26
C ARG A 58 -10.60 3.67 -7.95
N ASP A 59 -11.46 2.66 -8.02
CA ASP A 59 -12.89 2.80 -7.76
C ASP A 59 -13.14 3.21 -6.30
N ILE A 60 -12.42 2.60 -5.35
CA ILE A 60 -12.50 2.99 -3.94
C ILE A 60 -12.05 4.45 -3.74
N CYS A 61 -10.92 4.87 -4.32
CA CYS A 61 -10.46 6.26 -4.22
C CYS A 61 -11.52 7.25 -4.71
N PHE A 62 -12.14 6.95 -5.87
CA PHE A 62 -13.18 7.78 -6.45
C PHE A 62 -14.42 7.89 -5.55
N LEU A 63 -14.91 6.76 -5.03
CA LEU A 63 -16.06 6.73 -4.13
C LEU A 63 -15.82 7.44 -2.79
N LEU A 64 -14.56 7.58 -2.38
CA LEU A 64 -14.15 8.29 -1.17
C LEU A 64 -13.79 9.77 -1.43
N GLY A 65 -14.07 10.30 -2.62
CA GLY A 65 -13.84 11.71 -2.95
C GLY A 65 -12.37 12.06 -3.26
N SER A 66 -11.57 11.07 -3.64
CA SER A 66 -10.18 11.23 -4.09
C SER A 66 -9.99 10.63 -5.49
N ASP A 67 -8.75 10.54 -5.95
CA ASP A 67 -8.39 9.80 -7.16
C ASP A 67 -7.18 8.90 -6.91
N LEU A 68 -6.95 7.95 -7.81
CA LEU A 68 -5.85 7.00 -7.69
C LEU A 68 -4.48 7.69 -7.65
N ARG A 69 -4.30 8.78 -8.41
CA ARG A 69 -3.01 9.48 -8.48
C ARG A 69 -2.67 10.11 -7.14
N THR A 70 -3.59 10.88 -6.59
CA THR A 70 -3.46 11.53 -5.28
C THR A 70 -3.20 10.50 -4.17
N PHE A 71 -3.90 9.37 -4.22
CA PHE A 71 -3.65 8.28 -3.28
C PHE A 71 -2.23 7.72 -3.41
N ILE A 72 -1.80 7.38 -4.62
CA ILE A 72 -0.46 6.80 -4.87
C ILE A 72 0.66 7.78 -4.54
N ASP A 73 0.52 9.07 -4.86
CA ASP A 73 1.54 10.08 -4.54
C ASP A 73 1.78 10.16 -3.03
N GLY A 74 0.72 10.11 -2.22
CA GLY A 74 0.85 10.03 -0.77
C GLY A 74 1.42 8.70 -0.27
N LEU A 75 1.18 7.60 -1.00
CA LEU A 75 1.66 6.27 -0.62
C LEU A 75 3.17 6.20 -0.84
N GLU A 76 3.63 6.63 -2.01
CA GLU A 76 5.06 6.70 -2.37
C GLU A 76 5.82 7.65 -1.45
N SER A 77 5.20 8.78 -1.07
CA SER A 77 5.79 9.73 -0.11
C SER A 77 6.08 9.08 1.25
N GLU A 78 5.23 8.14 1.68
CA GLU A 78 5.42 7.42 2.95
C GLU A 78 6.38 6.23 2.83
N LEU A 79 6.24 5.42 1.77
CA LEU A 79 7.08 4.23 1.56
C LEU A 79 8.53 4.62 1.28
N GLY A 80 8.74 5.73 0.58
CA GLY A 80 10.06 6.16 0.13
C GLY A 80 10.70 5.15 -0.83
N PRO A 81 12.01 5.26 -1.09
CA PRO A 81 12.70 4.39 -2.03
C PRO A 81 12.72 2.94 -1.52
N ILE A 82 12.55 1.97 -2.44
CA ILE A 82 12.63 0.54 -2.14
C ILE A 82 13.94 0.23 -1.40
N ARG A 83 13.83 -0.02 -0.09
CA ARG A 83 14.97 -0.46 0.72
C ARG A 83 15.22 -1.92 0.41
N ARG A 84 16.06 -2.18 -0.61
CA ARG A 84 16.56 -3.53 -0.90
C ARG A 84 17.13 -4.10 0.40
N HIS A 85 16.54 -5.20 0.89
CA HIS A 85 17.13 -6.01 1.96
C HIS A 85 18.48 -6.55 1.45
N GLY A 86 19.54 -5.77 1.66
CA GLY A 86 20.87 -6.09 1.20
C GLY A 86 21.49 -7.20 2.04
N LYS A 87 21.41 -8.44 1.58
CA LYS A 87 22.52 -9.38 1.79
C LYS A 87 23.67 -8.92 0.88
N GLY A 88 24.59 -8.15 1.47
CA GLY A 88 26.00 -8.00 1.08
C GLY A 88 26.32 -7.71 -0.40
N ILE A 89 26.56 -6.43 -0.72
CA ILE A 89 27.63 -6.09 -1.67
C ILE A 89 28.81 -5.61 -0.82
N ARG A 90 29.79 -6.51 -0.62
CA ARG A 90 31.09 -6.14 -0.07
C ARG A 90 31.66 -5.04 -0.97
N ARG A 91 31.85 -3.83 -0.45
CA ARG A 91 32.70 -2.83 -1.12
C ARG A 91 34.09 -3.44 -1.21
N ALA A 92 34.55 -3.73 -2.43
CA ALA A 92 35.94 -4.08 -2.69
C ALA A 92 36.82 -2.96 -2.12
N GLY A 93 37.79 -3.34 -1.27
CA GLY A 93 38.72 -2.41 -0.66
C GLY A 93 39.51 -1.64 -1.71
N LYS A 94 39.58 -0.32 -1.57
CA LYS A 94 40.50 0.52 -2.35
C LYS A 94 41.94 0.20 -1.92
N PRO A 95 42.90 0.07 -2.85
CA PRO A 95 44.24 -0.42 -2.54
C PRO A 95 44.99 0.56 -1.65
N ARG A 96 45.82 -0.02 -0.77
CA ARG A 96 46.79 0.68 0.09
C ARG A 96 47.65 1.62 -0.74
N GLY A 97 47.79 2.85 -0.27
CA GLY A 97 48.76 3.81 -0.81
C GLY A 97 50.17 3.22 -0.78
N ARG A 98 50.92 3.45 -1.85
CA ARG A 98 52.37 3.31 -1.86
C ARG A 98 52.97 4.67 -1.53
N HIS A 99 53.86 4.68 -0.54
CA HIS A 99 54.90 5.69 -0.39
C HIS A 99 55.92 5.54 -1.52
#